data_AF-A0A378IH06-F1
#
_entry.id   AF-A0A378IH06-F1
#
_cell.length_a   1.000
_cell.length_b   1.000
_cell.length_c   1.000
_cell.angle_alpha   90.00
_cell.angle_beta   90.00
_cell.angle_gamma   90.00
#
_symmetry.space_group_name_H-M   'P 1'
#
loop_
_entity.id
_entity.type
_entity.pdbx_description
1 polymer ?
#
loop_
_entity_poly.entity_id
_entity_poly.type
_entity_poly.pdbx_seq_one_letter_code
_entity_poly.pdbx_strand_id
1 'polypeptide(L)'
;MLSKYVSENALIKTLFKPILTKNEETPPSETSLQSADDQVLSPEHLAPIGPGTTNTWDKKELILSEKTRLKYNVATCTAVNINGLGAKCLTDAYHEIHGLPGFVHRFLQGRPSLERALFVQAPEMYPIFDTPYDNSKTILMTNPAYLDTKKFLSDCQKVSTSYALKQLKNSENGLALVTWYIHPEALPTKFKSILPANEILECYRNQLMQEAELACKSKKEKQPFDYYRYGQEMTPLQLHGSFSRLPRTLSQESITTLESKSDSVYLACLFDLDQDKKQSLIYLKSLRDNILANLAAVYGVTQEDKIKIYLHMPYLEATTTLHVHIRVNQADHGLEDAKSFGLNEIITTLENGGSVTDMILSRGTIYCSEYPIGENIEGVCVKTVPNIQRDWKDIFTLLKADQLTINYLLQALQQNEVKNRMQLLDLDQIEKLLKIIGEPDELPSIEELINILKQMEVNADLKKLGWSLETGTCTEHEPPINSLRAL
;
A
#
# COMPACT_ATOMS: atom_id res chain seq x y z
N MET A 1 -44.68 11.64 14.23
CA MET A 1 -43.61 11.29 15.19
C MET A 1 -42.30 11.77 14.60
N LEU A 2 -41.55 12.59 15.36
CA LEU A 2 -40.18 13.11 15.14
C LEU A 2 -39.98 13.97 13.88
N SER A 3 -39.79 15.31 13.87
CA SER A 3 -39.47 16.37 14.84
C SER A 3 -38.28 16.12 15.76
N LYS A 4 -37.08 16.47 15.27
CA LYS A 4 -35.97 17.15 15.99
C LYS A 4 -34.73 17.11 15.10
N TYR A 5 -34.44 18.20 14.39
CA TYR A 5 -33.08 18.60 13.98
C TYR A 5 -33.15 20.03 13.44
N VAL A 6 -33.19 20.99 14.37
CA VAL A 6 -32.82 22.39 14.12
C VAL A 6 -32.00 22.82 15.32
N SER A 7 -30.91 23.53 15.03
CA SER A 7 -30.07 24.30 15.95
C SER A 7 -29.10 23.52 16.83
N GLU A 8 -27.85 23.43 16.37
CA GLU A 8 -26.71 23.96 17.15
C GLU A 8 -25.59 24.33 16.19
N ASN A 9 -25.52 25.63 15.88
CA ASN A 9 -24.43 26.25 15.15
C ASN A 9 -23.95 27.39 16.05
N ALA A 10 -22.88 27.15 16.80
CA ALA A 10 -22.17 28.17 17.55
C ALA A 10 -20.68 27.81 17.68
N LEU A 11 -19.87 28.54 16.91
CA LEU A 11 -18.50 28.95 17.25
C LEU A 11 -17.45 27.86 17.57
N ILE A 12 -16.96 27.19 16.53
CA ILE A 12 -15.54 26.80 16.49
C ILE A 12 -14.78 27.96 15.85
N LYS A 13 -14.41 28.96 16.66
CA LYS A 13 -13.42 29.97 16.29
C LYS A 13 -12.13 29.67 17.04
N THR A 14 -11.06 29.49 16.25
CA THR A 14 -9.65 29.75 16.61
C THR A 14 -9.06 29.00 17.81
N LEU A 15 -8.55 27.79 17.57
CA LEU A 15 -7.53 27.14 18.41
C LEU A 15 -6.14 27.43 17.86
N PHE A 16 -5.65 28.68 17.94
CA PHE A 16 -4.22 29.02 17.85
C PHE A 16 -4.00 30.47 18.31
N LYS A 17 -3.69 30.66 19.60
CA LYS A 17 -2.75 31.68 20.11
C LYS A 17 -2.54 31.48 21.63
N PRO A 18 -1.29 31.56 22.14
CA PRO A 18 -1.01 31.42 23.55
C PRO A 18 -1.35 32.73 24.27
N ILE A 19 -2.15 32.66 25.33
CA ILE A 19 -2.33 33.78 26.27
C ILE A 19 -1.54 33.44 27.53
N LEU A 20 -0.42 34.15 27.68
CA LEU A 20 0.24 34.44 28.94
C LEU A 20 -0.66 35.39 29.74
N THR A 21 -1.18 34.93 30.86
CA THR A 21 -1.58 35.81 31.97
C THR A 21 -1.14 35.18 33.28
N LYS A 22 -0.22 35.88 33.96
CA LYS A 22 0.07 35.72 35.38
C LYS A 22 -1.20 35.99 36.18
N ASN A 23 -1.52 35.13 37.14
CA ASN A 23 -1.96 35.54 38.47
C ASN A 23 -1.65 34.42 39.46
N GLU A 24 -1.07 34.85 40.58
CA GLU A 24 -0.71 34.06 41.74
C GLU A 24 -1.96 33.58 42.48
N GLU A 25 -1.99 32.31 42.88
CA GLU A 25 -2.64 31.86 44.10
C GLU A 25 -2.11 30.47 44.53
N THR A 26 -1.95 30.31 45.84
CA THR A 26 -1.14 29.33 46.60
C THR A 26 -1.86 27.94 46.71
N PRO A 27 -1.14 26.81 46.91
CA PRO A 27 -1.58 25.50 46.45
C PRO A 27 -2.32 24.66 47.51
N PRO A 28 -3.07 23.62 47.08
CA PRO A 28 -3.28 22.43 47.90
C PRO A 28 -2.72 21.16 47.26
N SER A 29 -1.93 20.45 48.07
CA SER A 29 -1.63 19.02 48.10
C SER A 29 -1.34 18.27 46.79
N GLU A 30 -0.07 17.88 46.68
CA GLU A 30 0.51 16.84 45.82
C GLU A 30 -0.39 15.60 45.71
N THR A 31 -1.10 15.50 44.59
CA THR A 31 -1.42 14.22 43.97
C THR A 31 -0.80 14.30 42.59
N SER A 32 0.22 13.49 42.34
CA SER A 32 0.94 13.40 41.08
C SER A 32 0.00 12.93 39.97
N LEU A 33 -0.76 13.85 39.37
CA LEU A 33 -1.18 13.71 37.99
C LEU A 33 0.12 13.74 37.18
N GLN A 34 0.62 12.56 36.81
CA GLN A 34 1.44 12.44 35.62
C GLN A 34 0.59 13.04 34.49
N SER A 35 0.99 14.22 34.01
CA SER A 35 0.57 14.67 32.71
C SER A 35 0.87 13.53 31.77
N ALA A 36 -0.17 12.97 31.14
CA ALA A 36 0.03 12.14 29.98
C ALA A 36 0.73 13.04 28.98
N ASP A 37 2.06 12.97 28.93
CA ASP A 37 2.84 13.54 27.85
C ASP A 37 2.17 13.05 26.57
N ASP A 38 1.67 13.98 25.76
CA ASP A 38 1.22 13.70 24.41
C ASP A 38 2.40 13.04 23.70
N GLN A 39 2.44 11.70 23.71
CA GLN A 39 3.52 10.92 23.14
C GLN A 39 3.44 11.08 21.61
N VAL A 40 4.12 12.09 21.10
CA VAL A 40 4.22 12.37 19.68
C VAL A 40 4.89 11.17 19.01
N LEU A 41 4.27 10.65 17.94
CA LEU A 41 4.88 9.63 17.10
C LEU A 41 6.14 10.20 16.45
N SER A 42 7.28 9.54 16.70
CA SER A 42 8.57 9.90 16.10
C SER A 42 9.04 8.84 15.09
N PRO A 43 10.00 9.16 14.20
CA PRO A 43 10.55 8.23 13.22
C PRO A 43 11.18 6.96 13.81
N GLU A 44 11.59 7.00 15.08
CA GLU A 44 12.20 5.87 15.80
C GLU A 44 11.19 4.73 16.06
N HIS A 45 9.89 5.02 15.97
CA HIS A 45 8.82 4.04 16.12
C HIS A 45 8.45 3.32 14.82
N LEU A 46 9.09 3.66 13.70
CA LEU A 46 8.83 2.99 12.43
C LEU A 46 9.50 1.61 12.41
N ALA A 47 8.74 0.61 11.96
CA ALA A 47 9.26 -0.72 11.78
C ALA A 47 10.26 -0.76 10.60
N PRO A 48 11.30 -1.60 10.68
CA PRO A 48 12.23 -1.80 9.58
C PRO A 48 11.50 -2.46 8.42
N ILE A 49 11.94 -2.14 7.21
CA ILE A 49 11.36 -2.62 5.96
C ILE A 49 12.47 -3.25 5.11
N GLY A 50 12.16 -4.38 4.50
CA GLY A 50 13.05 -5.10 3.60
C GLY A 50 12.99 -6.62 3.77
N PRO A 51 13.69 -7.38 2.92
CA PRO A 51 13.72 -8.84 2.98
C PRO A 51 14.11 -9.34 4.38
N GLY A 52 13.30 -10.23 4.95
CA GLY A 52 13.54 -10.83 6.27
C GLY A 52 13.09 -10.00 7.47
N THR A 53 12.52 -8.81 7.26
CA THR A 53 11.96 -7.97 8.34
C THR A 53 10.51 -8.33 8.69
N THR A 54 9.89 -9.22 7.90
CA THR A 54 8.43 -9.39 7.83
C THR A 54 7.79 -9.95 9.10
N ASN A 55 8.55 -10.58 9.99
CA ASN A 55 8.00 -11.31 11.14
C ASN A 55 8.79 -11.14 12.46
N THR A 56 9.69 -10.17 12.58
CA THR A 56 10.60 -10.04 13.75
C THR A 56 9.98 -9.36 14.98
N TRP A 57 8.65 -9.22 15.05
CA TRP A 57 7.99 -8.47 16.12
C TRP A 57 7.26 -9.38 17.12
N ASP A 58 7.87 -9.57 18.28
CA ASP A 58 7.50 -10.48 19.39
C ASP A 58 6.15 -10.24 20.11
N LYS A 59 5.27 -9.36 19.63
CA LYS A 59 4.00 -9.03 20.32
C LYS A 59 2.83 -9.02 19.35
N LYS A 60 1.93 -10.02 19.49
CA LYS A 60 0.78 -10.36 18.62
C LYS A 60 1.19 -10.70 17.18
N GLU A 61 0.93 -11.95 16.77
CA GLU A 61 1.00 -12.36 15.35
C GLU A 61 0.09 -11.41 14.56
N LEU A 62 0.70 -10.55 13.75
CA LEU A 62 -0.05 -9.75 12.80
C LEU A 62 -0.63 -10.71 11.75
N ILE A 63 -1.88 -10.51 11.36
CA ILE A 63 -2.58 -11.43 10.46
C ILE A 63 -2.53 -10.87 9.04
N LEU A 64 -2.16 -11.73 8.08
CA LEU A 64 -2.31 -11.43 6.67
C LEU A 64 -3.78 -11.60 6.26
N SER A 65 -4.34 -10.60 5.58
CA SER A 65 -5.70 -10.73 5.04
C SER A 65 -5.78 -11.92 4.07
N GLU A 66 -6.91 -12.62 4.05
CA GLU A 66 -7.14 -13.74 3.11
C GLU A 66 -6.84 -13.34 1.66
N LYS A 67 -7.27 -12.14 1.26
CA LYS A 67 -6.99 -11.55 -0.06
C LYS A 67 -5.48 -11.40 -0.32
N THR A 68 -4.72 -10.92 0.66
CA THR A 68 -3.24 -10.82 0.56
C THR A 68 -2.62 -12.21 0.43
N ARG A 69 -3.07 -13.18 1.25
CA ARG A 69 -2.56 -14.56 1.21
C ARG A 69 -2.78 -15.19 -0.15
N LEU A 70 -3.98 -15.08 -0.71
CA LEU A 70 -4.31 -15.59 -2.04
C LEU A 70 -3.52 -14.90 -3.15
N LYS A 71 -3.31 -13.58 -3.05
CA LYS A 71 -2.56 -12.82 -4.05
C LYS A 71 -1.09 -13.23 -4.12
N TYR A 72 -0.45 -13.45 -2.98
CA TYR A 72 1.01 -13.60 -2.92
C TYR A 72 1.51 -15.04 -2.71
N ASN A 73 0.67 -15.98 -2.24
CA ASN A 73 1.05 -17.39 -2.10
C ASN A 73 0.88 -18.21 -3.38
N VAL A 74 1.13 -17.58 -4.53
CA VAL A 74 1.18 -18.21 -5.85
C VAL A 74 2.47 -18.99 -6.06
N ALA A 75 2.45 -20.00 -6.94
CA ALA A 75 3.61 -20.86 -7.21
C ALA A 75 4.78 -20.10 -7.86
N THR A 76 4.47 -19.07 -8.65
CA THR A 76 5.44 -18.26 -9.40
C THR A 76 5.43 -16.83 -8.94
N CYS A 77 6.56 -16.15 -9.10
CA CYS A 77 6.65 -14.70 -9.01
C CYS A 77 7.55 -14.18 -10.13
N THR A 78 7.65 -12.86 -10.23
CA THR A 78 8.49 -12.19 -11.21
C THR A 78 9.76 -11.70 -10.53
N ALA A 79 10.91 -12.15 -11.03
CA ALA A 79 12.23 -11.64 -10.70
C ALA A 79 12.61 -10.52 -11.69
N VAL A 80 12.98 -9.36 -11.15
CA VAL A 80 13.33 -8.16 -11.92
C VAL A 80 14.76 -7.77 -11.56
N ASN A 81 15.64 -7.80 -12.55
CA ASN A 81 17.00 -7.29 -12.42
C ASN A 81 17.13 -6.00 -13.22
N ILE A 82 17.62 -4.95 -12.57
CA ILE A 82 17.77 -3.62 -13.15
C ILE A 82 19.26 -3.28 -13.07
N ASN A 83 19.85 -2.82 -14.19
CA ASN A 83 21.19 -2.23 -14.18
C ASN A 83 21.10 -0.70 -14.32
N GLY A 84 22.24 0.00 -14.33
CA GLY A 84 22.25 1.47 -14.43
C GLY A 84 21.55 2.01 -15.69
N LEU A 85 21.68 1.33 -16.84
CA LEU A 85 20.95 1.69 -18.06
C LEU A 85 19.44 1.44 -17.90
N GLY A 86 19.08 0.29 -17.31
CA GLY A 86 17.69 -0.08 -17.03
C GLY A 86 17.01 0.89 -16.08
N ALA A 87 17.71 1.42 -15.08
CA ALA A 87 17.15 2.45 -14.20
C ALA A 87 16.73 3.69 -15.00
N LYS A 88 17.61 4.19 -15.88
CA LYS A 88 17.31 5.31 -16.76
C LYS A 88 16.15 5.01 -17.71
N CYS A 89 16.22 3.90 -18.44
CA CYS A 89 15.17 3.54 -19.41
C CYS A 89 13.81 3.29 -18.74
N LEU A 90 13.79 2.78 -17.50
CA LEU A 90 12.58 2.69 -16.69
C LEU A 90 12.02 4.06 -16.33
N THR A 91 12.86 4.98 -15.88
CA THR A 91 12.44 6.36 -15.62
C THR A 91 11.81 6.99 -16.85
N ASP A 92 12.49 6.89 -18.01
CA ASP A 92 11.97 7.41 -19.28
C ASP A 92 10.61 6.78 -19.61
N ALA A 93 10.48 5.45 -19.49
CA ALA A 93 9.20 4.75 -19.72
C ALA A 93 8.10 5.19 -18.75
N TYR A 94 8.42 5.52 -17.49
CA TYR A 94 7.45 6.06 -16.54
C TYR A 94 6.99 7.48 -16.92
N HIS A 95 7.86 8.31 -17.49
CA HIS A 95 7.53 9.68 -17.91
C HIS A 95 6.71 9.74 -19.22
N GLU A 96 6.64 8.66 -19.99
CA GLU A 96 5.73 8.55 -21.14
C GLU A 96 4.25 8.32 -20.73
N ILE A 97 4.01 8.02 -19.45
CA ILE A 97 2.66 7.73 -18.93
C ILE A 97 1.86 9.03 -18.72
N HIS A 98 0.53 8.92 -18.80
CA HIS A 98 -0.40 10.02 -18.55
C HIS A 98 -0.57 10.35 -17.06
N GLY A 99 -0.05 11.50 -16.62
CA GLY A 99 -0.36 12.17 -15.35
C GLY A 99 -0.60 11.27 -14.12
N LEU A 100 -1.67 11.56 -13.36
CA LEU A 100 -2.06 10.84 -12.13
C LEU A 100 -2.72 9.48 -12.40
N PRO A 101 -2.68 8.51 -11.46
CA PRO A 101 -3.46 7.29 -11.56
C PRO A 101 -4.95 7.60 -11.78
N GLY A 102 -5.63 6.79 -12.58
CA GLY A 102 -6.99 7.09 -13.04
C GLY A 102 -7.99 7.32 -11.89
N PHE A 103 -7.83 6.61 -10.78
CA PHE A 103 -8.66 6.79 -9.59
C PHE A 103 -8.36 8.09 -8.82
N VAL A 104 -7.10 8.51 -8.70
CA VAL A 104 -6.73 9.79 -8.05
C VAL A 104 -7.26 10.94 -8.90
N HIS A 105 -7.02 10.88 -10.22
CA HIS A 105 -7.53 11.88 -11.15
C HIS A 105 -9.05 12.01 -11.04
N ARG A 106 -9.79 10.90 -11.11
CA ARG A 106 -11.26 10.91 -10.98
C ARG A 106 -11.75 11.47 -9.64
N PHE A 107 -11.07 11.12 -8.54
CA PHE A 107 -11.39 11.66 -7.22
C PHE A 107 -11.24 13.19 -7.17
N LEU A 108 -10.11 13.72 -7.66
CA LEU A 108 -9.85 15.17 -7.71
C LEU A 108 -10.83 15.90 -8.64
N GLN A 109 -11.20 15.29 -9.76
CA GLN A 109 -12.24 15.79 -10.68
C GLN A 109 -13.66 15.64 -10.12
N GLY A 110 -13.84 14.99 -8.98
CA GLY A 110 -15.14 14.87 -8.30
C GLY A 110 -16.09 13.88 -8.94
N ARG A 111 -15.56 12.90 -9.69
CA ARG A 111 -16.37 11.83 -10.25
C ARG A 111 -16.90 10.92 -9.13
N PRO A 112 -18.12 10.36 -9.25
CA PRO A 112 -18.64 9.37 -8.31
C PRO A 112 -17.70 8.17 -8.15
N SER A 113 -17.48 7.74 -6.91
CA SER A 113 -16.68 6.57 -6.54
C SER A 113 -16.93 6.18 -5.08
N LEU A 114 -16.41 5.03 -4.65
CA LEU A 114 -16.48 4.62 -3.24
C LEU A 114 -15.69 5.58 -2.34
N GLU A 115 -14.50 6.01 -2.77
CA GLU A 115 -13.66 6.97 -2.04
C GLU A 115 -14.36 8.31 -1.92
N ARG A 116 -15.12 8.69 -2.96
CA ARG A 116 -15.92 9.90 -2.92
C ARG A 116 -17.03 9.81 -1.88
N ALA A 117 -17.72 8.68 -1.83
CA ALA A 117 -18.76 8.43 -0.84
C ALA A 117 -18.17 8.41 0.59
N LEU A 118 -17.00 7.79 0.77
CA LEU A 118 -16.26 7.79 2.03
C LEU A 118 -15.77 9.20 2.42
N PHE A 119 -15.26 9.99 1.48
CA PHE A 119 -14.83 11.36 1.73
C PHE A 119 -15.97 12.25 2.24
N VAL A 120 -17.17 12.07 1.68
CA VAL A 120 -18.37 12.77 2.15
C VAL A 120 -18.71 12.38 3.60
N GLN A 121 -18.57 11.10 3.93
CA GLN A 121 -18.85 10.55 5.26
C GLN A 121 -17.78 10.90 6.32
N ALA A 122 -16.51 10.92 5.92
CA ALA A 122 -15.35 11.05 6.79
C ALA A 122 -14.19 11.73 6.02
N PRO A 123 -14.23 13.05 5.80
CA PRO A 123 -13.20 13.77 5.05
C PRO A 123 -11.81 13.69 5.66
N GLU A 124 -11.72 13.46 6.97
CA GLU A 124 -10.47 13.31 7.73
C GLU A 124 -9.64 12.11 7.25
N MET A 125 -10.25 11.17 6.51
CA MET A 125 -9.56 10.06 5.85
C MET A 125 -8.70 10.51 4.65
N TYR A 126 -8.95 11.71 4.12
CA TYR A 126 -8.38 12.18 2.85
C TYR A 126 -7.65 13.53 2.97
N PRO A 127 -6.74 13.73 3.94
CA PRO A 127 -6.01 14.99 4.02
C PRO A 127 -5.13 15.18 2.78
N ILE A 128 -4.96 16.44 2.41
CA ILE A 128 -3.99 16.89 1.41
C ILE A 128 -2.91 17.64 2.16
N PHE A 129 -1.65 17.26 1.91
CA PHE A 129 -0.46 17.88 2.46
C PHE A 129 0.17 18.80 1.41
N ASP A 130 0.64 19.96 1.87
CA ASP A 130 1.40 20.89 1.04
C ASP A 130 2.86 20.45 0.96
N THR A 131 3.46 20.58 -0.23
CA THR A 131 4.91 20.39 -0.40
C THR A 131 5.64 21.67 0.01
N PRO A 132 6.74 21.61 0.79
CA PRO A 132 7.37 22.82 1.33
C PRO A 132 8.06 23.76 0.34
N TYR A 133 8.36 23.31 -0.88
CA TYR A 133 9.21 24.05 -1.83
C TYR A 133 8.58 24.36 -3.18
N ASP A 134 7.41 23.79 -3.49
CA ASP A 134 6.67 24.08 -4.71
C ASP A 134 5.15 23.99 -4.48
N ASN A 135 4.38 24.18 -5.55
CA ASN A 135 2.93 24.12 -5.50
C ASN A 135 2.37 22.69 -5.57
N SER A 136 3.23 21.66 -5.51
CA SER A 136 2.78 20.28 -5.53
C SER A 136 2.06 19.94 -4.22
N LYS A 137 1.24 18.90 -4.28
CA LYS A 137 0.46 18.43 -3.13
C LYS A 137 0.63 16.94 -2.99
N THR A 138 0.31 16.41 -1.81
CA THR A 138 0.20 14.97 -1.60
C THR A 138 -1.13 14.65 -0.97
N ILE A 139 -1.93 13.78 -1.59
CA ILE A 139 -3.18 13.31 -0.99
C ILE A 139 -2.98 11.98 -0.30
N LEU A 140 -3.42 11.87 0.94
CA LEU A 140 -3.55 10.59 1.63
C LEU A 140 -4.92 9.98 1.30
N MET A 141 -4.95 8.68 1.03
CA MET A 141 -6.19 7.94 0.77
C MET A 141 -6.17 6.63 1.53
N THR A 142 -7.31 6.19 2.04
CA THR A 142 -7.45 4.81 2.50
C THR A 142 -7.39 3.86 1.31
N ASN A 143 -6.75 2.71 1.46
CA ASN A 143 -6.83 1.67 0.45
C ASN A 143 -8.13 0.87 0.63
N PRO A 144 -9.16 1.06 -0.22
CA PRO A 144 -10.47 0.45 -0.02
C PRO A 144 -10.43 -1.08 -0.07
N ALA A 145 -9.39 -1.66 -0.68
CA ALA A 145 -9.18 -3.10 -0.73
C ALA A 145 -8.98 -3.74 0.66
N TYR A 146 -8.61 -2.95 1.66
CA TYR A 146 -8.34 -3.39 3.04
C TYR A 146 -9.31 -2.80 4.06
N LEU A 147 -10.23 -1.92 3.62
CA LEU A 147 -11.25 -1.33 4.49
C LEU A 147 -12.54 -2.14 4.35
N ASP A 148 -13.02 -2.76 5.43
CA ASP A 148 -14.40 -3.23 5.50
C ASP A 148 -15.33 -2.02 5.56
N THR A 149 -15.69 -1.54 4.38
CA THR A 149 -16.49 -0.33 4.22
C THR A 149 -17.89 -0.53 4.79
N LYS A 150 -18.47 -1.74 4.71
CA LYS A 150 -19.81 -2.00 5.28
C LYS A 150 -19.76 -1.88 6.79
N LYS A 151 -18.76 -2.50 7.43
CA LYS A 151 -18.56 -2.41 8.88
C LYS A 151 -18.27 -0.97 9.30
N PHE A 152 -17.35 -0.28 8.64
CA PHE A 152 -17.01 1.11 8.97
C PHE A 152 -18.24 2.03 8.93
N LEU A 153 -19.05 1.94 7.88
CA LEU A 153 -20.28 2.75 7.77
C LEU A 153 -21.31 2.38 8.85
N SER A 154 -21.47 1.09 9.15
CA SER A 154 -22.30 0.63 10.28
C SER A 154 -21.80 1.22 11.60
N ASP A 155 -20.48 1.25 11.81
CA ASP A 155 -19.89 1.81 13.02
C ASP A 155 -20.16 3.31 13.10
N CYS A 156 -19.96 4.07 12.02
CA CYS A 156 -20.30 5.50 11.94
C CYS A 156 -21.79 5.82 12.23
N GLN A 157 -22.70 4.85 12.07
CA GLN A 157 -24.11 5.02 12.47
C GLN A 157 -24.35 4.76 13.96
N LYS A 158 -23.50 3.94 14.59
CA LYS A 158 -23.61 3.54 16.00
C LYS A 158 -22.81 4.44 16.94
N VAL A 159 -21.70 4.98 16.45
CA VAL A 159 -20.76 5.83 17.20
C VAL A 159 -20.35 7.03 16.35
N SER A 160 -19.67 8.02 16.93
CA SER A 160 -19.19 9.17 16.15
C SER A 160 -18.17 8.73 15.08
N THR A 161 -18.14 9.43 13.94
CA THR A 161 -17.16 9.19 12.88
C THR A 161 -15.72 9.21 13.41
N SER A 162 -15.39 10.18 14.27
CA SER A 162 -14.06 10.27 14.89
C SER A 162 -13.71 9.03 15.72
N TYR A 163 -14.66 8.48 16.49
CA TYR A 163 -14.43 7.25 17.22
C TYR A 163 -14.27 6.06 16.28
N ALA A 164 -15.13 5.94 15.26
CA ALA A 164 -15.05 4.87 14.27
C ALA A 164 -13.70 4.87 13.52
N LEU A 165 -13.16 6.04 13.17
CA LEU A 165 -11.83 6.17 12.56
C LEU A 165 -10.71 5.65 13.48
N LYS A 166 -10.75 5.99 14.76
CA LYS A 166 -9.78 5.49 15.76
C LYS A 166 -9.84 3.97 15.95
N GLN A 167 -10.97 3.32 15.64
CA GLN A 167 -11.08 1.87 15.69
C GLN A 167 -10.51 1.16 14.46
N LEU A 168 -10.21 1.87 13.37
CA LEU A 168 -9.71 1.23 12.15
C LEU A 168 -8.33 0.56 12.34
N LYS A 169 -7.46 1.11 13.20
CA LYS A 169 -6.16 0.49 13.53
C LYS A 169 -6.29 -0.86 14.25
N ASN A 170 -7.47 -1.14 14.81
CA ASN A 170 -7.81 -2.38 15.51
C ASN A 170 -8.60 -3.36 14.63
N SER A 171 -8.74 -3.07 13.33
CA SER A 171 -9.39 -4.01 12.41
C SER A 171 -8.56 -5.30 12.29
N GLU A 172 -9.22 -6.41 11.97
CA GLU A 172 -8.57 -7.71 11.79
C GLU A 172 -7.39 -7.66 10.79
N ASN A 173 -7.50 -6.80 9.77
CA ASN A 173 -6.48 -6.61 8.75
C ASN A 173 -5.57 -5.39 9.01
N GLY A 174 -5.65 -4.78 10.19
CA GLY A 174 -5.00 -3.51 10.50
C GLY A 174 -5.52 -2.33 9.67
N LEU A 175 -4.73 -1.27 9.56
CA LEU A 175 -5.04 -0.06 8.80
C LEU A 175 -4.04 0.13 7.66
N ALA A 176 -4.57 0.26 6.44
CA ALA A 176 -3.81 0.45 5.21
C ALA A 176 -4.14 1.79 4.55
N LEU A 177 -3.15 2.67 4.44
CA LEU A 177 -3.26 3.96 3.75
C LEU A 177 -2.23 4.05 2.63
N VAL A 178 -2.45 4.96 1.69
CA VAL A 178 -1.51 5.27 0.62
C VAL A 178 -1.53 6.77 0.34
N THR A 179 -0.36 7.40 0.25
CA THR A 179 -0.24 8.78 -0.23
C THR A 179 0.05 8.81 -1.72
N TRP A 180 -0.38 9.86 -2.40
CA TRP A 180 -0.12 10.07 -3.83
C TRP A 180 0.41 11.47 -4.06
N TYR A 181 1.62 11.57 -4.62
CA TYR A 181 2.17 12.83 -5.10
C TYR A 181 1.30 13.41 -6.22
N ILE A 182 1.11 14.72 -6.21
CA ILE A 182 0.34 15.44 -7.23
C ILE A 182 1.16 16.62 -7.72
N HIS A 183 1.64 16.49 -8.96
CA HIS A 183 2.33 17.56 -9.66
C HIS A 183 1.45 18.83 -9.78
N PRO A 184 2.01 20.05 -9.66
CA PRO A 184 1.24 21.30 -9.68
C PRO A 184 0.32 21.42 -10.90
N GLU A 185 0.83 21.03 -12.07
CA GLU A 185 0.07 21.11 -13.33
C GLU A 185 -1.00 20.02 -13.48
N ALA A 186 -0.93 18.95 -12.68
CA ALA A 186 -1.98 17.94 -12.61
C ALA A 186 -3.12 18.32 -11.66
N LEU A 187 -2.97 19.37 -10.83
CA LEU A 187 -4.01 19.82 -9.91
C LEU A 187 -5.17 20.49 -10.66
N PRO A 188 -6.43 20.09 -10.39
CA PRO A 188 -7.57 20.87 -10.84
C PRO A 188 -7.50 22.30 -10.33
N THR A 189 -7.97 23.28 -11.11
CA THR A 189 -7.87 24.72 -10.80
C THR A 189 -8.32 25.08 -9.38
N LYS A 190 -9.35 24.42 -8.86
CA LYS A 190 -9.85 24.63 -7.48
C LYS A 190 -8.85 24.27 -6.37
N PHE A 191 -7.90 23.38 -6.65
CA PHE A 191 -6.83 22.98 -5.73
C PHE A 191 -5.53 23.77 -5.92
N LYS A 192 -5.44 24.63 -6.95
CA LYS A 192 -4.31 25.55 -7.16
C LYS A 192 -4.41 26.83 -6.29
N SER A 193 -5.33 26.86 -5.32
CA SER A 193 -5.57 28.00 -4.43
C SER A 193 -4.40 28.23 -3.46
N ILE A 194 -4.23 29.47 -3.02
CA ILE A 194 -3.30 29.85 -1.92
C ILE A 194 -3.84 29.38 -0.57
N LEU A 195 -5.13 29.03 -0.49
CA LEU A 195 -5.72 28.53 0.75
C LEU A 195 -5.03 27.23 1.20
N PRO A 196 -4.85 27.04 2.52
CA PRO A 196 -4.39 25.78 3.08
C PRO A 196 -5.23 24.60 2.57
N ALA A 197 -4.59 23.48 2.27
CA ALA A 197 -5.22 22.35 1.61
C ALA A 197 -6.43 21.77 2.37
N ASN A 198 -6.43 21.85 3.71
CA ASN A 198 -7.54 21.46 4.57
C ASN A 198 -8.78 22.36 4.40
N GLU A 199 -8.60 23.66 4.21
CA GLU A 199 -9.71 24.59 3.95
C GLU A 199 -10.36 24.31 2.59
N ILE A 200 -9.54 23.96 1.59
CA ILE A 200 -10.02 23.58 0.26
C ILE A 200 -10.89 22.31 0.34
N LEU A 201 -10.43 21.30 1.09
CA LEU A 201 -11.19 20.05 1.27
C LEU A 201 -12.52 20.28 1.98
N GLU A 202 -12.57 21.11 3.02
CA GLU A 202 -13.82 21.38 3.73
C GLU A 202 -14.83 22.15 2.85
N CYS A 203 -14.36 23.16 2.11
CA CYS A 203 -15.19 23.86 1.13
C CYS A 203 -15.74 22.89 0.09
N TYR A 204 -14.90 22.00 -0.41
CA TYR A 204 -15.26 21.03 -1.43
C TYR A 204 -16.24 19.98 -0.91
N ARG A 205 -16.04 19.47 0.31
CA ARG A 205 -16.99 18.57 0.97
C ARG A 205 -18.38 19.20 1.06
N ASN A 206 -18.46 20.45 1.49
CA ASN A 206 -19.73 21.15 1.64
C ASN A 206 -20.46 21.31 0.30
N GLN A 207 -19.74 21.64 -0.78
CA GLN A 207 -20.31 21.67 -2.14
C GLN A 207 -20.90 20.32 -2.55
N LEU A 208 -20.20 19.23 -2.24
CA LEU A 208 -20.65 17.88 -2.61
C LEU A 208 -21.84 17.40 -1.83
N MET A 209 -21.87 17.69 -0.53
CA MET A 209 -23.05 17.45 0.29
C MET A 209 -24.26 18.15 -0.29
N GLN A 210 -24.12 19.43 -0.69
CA GLN A 210 -25.20 20.18 -1.33
C GLN A 210 -25.64 19.57 -2.67
N GLU A 211 -24.70 19.21 -3.55
CA GLU A 211 -25.00 18.55 -4.83
C GLU A 211 -25.76 17.23 -4.63
N ALA A 212 -25.27 16.40 -3.71
CA ALA A 212 -25.87 15.10 -3.42
C ALA A 212 -27.25 15.23 -2.77
N GLU A 213 -27.43 16.18 -1.84
CA GLU A 213 -28.74 16.50 -1.27
C GLU A 213 -29.73 16.97 -2.34
N LEU A 214 -29.31 17.84 -3.25
CA LEU A 214 -30.15 18.29 -4.37
C LEU A 214 -30.55 17.12 -5.27
N ALA A 215 -29.61 16.25 -5.61
CA ALA A 215 -29.89 15.06 -6.41
C ALA A 215 -30.82 14.08 -5.69
N CYS A 216 -30.65 13.89 -4.38
CA CYS A 216 -31.45 12.98 -3.56
C CYS A 216 -32.85 13.54 -3.25
N LYS A 217 -33.06 14.86 -3.20
CA LYS A 217 -34.40 15.46 -3.05
C LYS A 217 -35.38 15.02 -4.14
N SER A 218 -34.87 14.68 -5.33
CA SER A 218 -35.68 14.12 -6.43
C SER A 218 -36.03 12.62 -6.26
N LYS A 219 -35.39 11.92 -5.31
CA LYS A 219 -35.48 10.46 -5.11
C LYS A 219 -35.52 10.14 -3.60
N LYS A 220 -36.74 10.05 -3.04
CA LYS A 220 -37.05 9.92 -1.59
C LYS A 220 -36.27 8.86 -0.78
N GLU A 221 -35.61 7.90 -1.43
CA GLU A 221 -34.94 6.77 -0.76
C GLU A 221 -33.40 6.79 -0.86
N LYS A 222 -32.80 7.78 -1.52
CA LYS A 222 -31.34 7.82 -1.69
C LYS A 222 -30.68 8.76 -0.69
N GLN A 223 -29.68 8.29 0.04
CA GLN A 223 -28.80 9.13 0.86
C GLN A 223 -27.69 9.75 0.02
N PRO A 224 -27.09 10.89 0.41
CA PRO A 224 -25.93 11.47 -0.27
C PRO A 224 -24.78 10.48 -0.51
N PHE A 225 -24.57 9.56 0.45
CA PHE A 225 -23.61 8.47 0.31
C PHE A 225 -23.97 7.54 -0.87
N ASP A 226 -25.24 7.15 -1.00
CA ASP A 226 -25.73 6.28 -2.08
C ASP A 226 -25.67 6.96 -3.45
N TYR A 227 -25.80 8.29 -3.49
CA TYR A 227 -25.64 9.06 -4.72
C TYR A 227 -24.22 8.90 -5.30
N TYR A 228 -23.19 9.04 -4.48
CA TYR A 228 -21.80 8.87 -4.92
C TYR A 228 -21.39 7.40 -5.08
N ARG A 229 -22.03 6.48 -4.34
CA ARG A 229 -21.76 5.03 -4.45
C ARG A 229 -22.46 4.35 -5.63
N TYR A 230 -23.65 4.78 -6.02
CA TYR A 230 -24.48 4.14 -7.05
C TYR A 230 -24.97 5.11 -8.13
N GLY A 231 -24.15 6.12 -8.46
CA GLY A 231 -24.44 7.06 -9.55
C GLY A 231 -24.92 6.32 -10.81
N GLN A 232 -25.79 6.96 -11.61
CA GLN A 232 -26.57 6.30 -12.67
C GLN A 232 -25.76 5.61 -13.78
N GLU A 233 -24.43 5.76 -13.79
CA GLU A 233 -23.52 5.28 -14.84
C GLU A 233 -22.26 4.56 -14.30
N MET A 234 -22.30 4.05 -13.05
CA MET A 234 -21.14 3.36 -12.49
C MET A 234 -20.95 1.97 -13.11
N THR A 235 -19.78 1.73 -13.71
CA THR A 235 -19.40 0.40 -14.22
C THR A 235 -19.14 -0.56 -13.04
N PRO A 236 -19.26 -1.90 -13.25
CA PRO A 236 -18.91 -2.87 -12.21
C PRO A 236 -17.51 -2.66 -11.61
N LEU A 237 -16.53 -2.27 -12.44
CA LEU A 237 -15.17 -1.96 -11.99
C LEU A 237 -15.11 -0.80 -10.98
N GLN A 238 -15.97 0.21 -11.16
CA GLN A 238 -16.10 1.37 -10.26
C GLN A 238 -16.87 1.01 -8.97
N LEU A 239 -17.81 0.07 -9.06
CA LEU A 239 -18.60 -0.41 -7.92
C LEU A 239 -17.85 -1.42 -7.04
N HIS A 240 -16.98 -2.24 -7.62
CA HIS A 240 -16.36 -3.39 -6.96
C HIS A 240 -14.97 -3.09 -6.40
N GLY A 241 -14.55 -1.82 -6.35
CA GLY A 241 -13.34 -1.42 -5.63
C GLY A 241 -12.04 -1.98 -6.22
N SER A 242 -11.98 -2.28 -7.53
CA SER A 242 -10.71 -2.50 -8.23
C SER A 242 -10.01 -1.15 -8.48
N PHE A 243 -9.80 -0.42 -7.39
CA PHE A 243 -9.30 0.95 -7.28
C PHE A 243 -8.03 1.17 -8.10
N SER A 244 -7.04 0.28 -7.94
CA SER A 244 -5.77 0.33 -8.65
C SER A 244 -5.84 -0.08 -10.13
N ARG A 245 -6.98 -0.54 -10.62
CA ARG A 245 -7.17 -1.01 -12.01
C ARG A 245 -7.94 -0.03 -12.89
N LEU A 246 -8.33 1.13 -12.34
CA LEU A 246 -8.97 2.16 -13.16
C LEU A 246 -7.95 2.72 -14.15
N PRO A 247 -8.19 2.62 -15.47
CA PRO A 247 -7.26 3.13 -16.45
C PRO A 247 -7.17 4.65 -16.33
N ARG A 248 -5.99 5.17 -16.66
CA ARG A 248 -5.79 6.60 -16.91
C ARG A 248 -6.71 7.03 -18.04
N THR A 249 -7.22 8.25 -17.96
CA THR A 249 -8.14 8.79 -18.96
C THR A 249 -7.37 9.57 -20.00
N LEU A 250 -7.75 9.44 -21.27
CA LEU A 250 -7.15 10.22 -22.38
C LEU A 250 -7.29 11.74 -22.24
N SER A 251 -8.14 12.21 -21.31
CA SER A 251 -8.23 13.63 -20.97
C SER A 251 -7.10 14.14 -20.08
N GLN A 252 -6.26 13.24 -19.55
CA GLN A 252 -5.07 13.60 -18.81
C GLN A 252 -3.95 13.91 -19.79
N GLU A 253 -3.09 14.84 -19.43
CA GLU A 253 -1.87 15.10 -20.20
C GLU A 253 -0.79 14.08 -19.86
N SER A 254 0.14 13.84 -20.79
CA SER A 254 1.35 13.07 -20.48
C SER A 254 2.19 13.76 -19.41
N ILE A 255 2.96 12.98 -18.64
CA ILE A 255 3.88 13.54 -17.63
C ILE A 255 4.83 14.55 -18.28
N THR A 256 5.44 14.22 -19.42
CA THR A 256 6.29 15.16 -20.18
C THR A 256 5.59 16.48 -20.53
N THR A 257 4.29 16.44 -20.86
CA THR A 257 3.53 17.66 -21.16
C THR A 257 3.29 18.49 -19.90
N LEU A 258 3.03 17.85 -18.75
CA LEU A 258 2.87 18.53 -17.47
C LEU A 258 4.17 19.23 -17.05
N GLU A 259 5.31 18.53 -17.19
CA GLU A 259 6.63 19.08 -16.89
C GLU A 259 7.01 20.24 -17.81
N SER A 260 6.60 20.23 -19.09
CA SER A 260 6.88 21.35 -20.01
C SER A 260 6.24 22.70 -19.61
N LYS A 261 5.31 22.68 -18.64
CA LYS A 261 4.53 23.85 -18.21
C LYS A 261 5.01 24.45 -16.89
N SER A 262 5.93 23.80 -16.20
CA SER A 262 6.44 24.25 -14.91
C SER A 262 7.87 23.78 -14.67
N ASP A 263 8.60 24.48 -13.81
CA ASP A 263 9.95 24.06 -13.41
C ASP A 263 9.96 22.87 -12.42
N SER A 264 8.78 22.40 -11.99
CA SER A 264 8.64 21.21 -11.14
C SER A 264 8.84 19.93 -11.93
N VAL A 265 9.59 18.99 -11.36
CA VAL A 265 9.72 17.62 -11.85
C VAL A 265 8.52 16.80 -11.39
N TYR A 266 8.00 15.96 -12.28
CA TYR A 266 7.00 14.97 -11.91
C TYR A 266 7.67 13.77 -11.23
N LEU A 267 7.31 13.49 -9.97
CA LEU A 267 7.82 12.31 -9.29
C LEU A 267 7.02 11.07 -9.73
N ALA A 268 7.45 10.41 -10.80
CA ALA A 268 6.75 9.27 -11.39
C ALA A 268 7.13 7.94 -10.70
N CYS A 269 8.39 7.80 -10.30
CA CYS A 269 8.99 6.62 -9.67
C CYS A 269 10.04 6.99 -8.61
N LEU A 270 10.69 6.00 -7.97
CA LEU A 270 11.73 6.29 -6.97
C LEU A 270 12.99 6.90 -7.57
N PHE A 271 13.32 6.60 -8.82
CA PHE A 271 14.52 7.14 -9.46
C PHE A 271 14.47 8.67 -9.60
N ASP A 272 13.26 9.26 -9.66
CA ASP A 272 13.07 10.71 -9.76
C ASP A 272 13.54 11.47 -8.52
N LEU A 273 13.66 10.79 -7.38
CA LEU A 273 14.16 11.38 -6.13
C LEU A 273 15.64 11.79 -6.23
N ASP A 274 16.38 11.27 -7.21
CA ASP A 274 17.76 11.64 -7.46
C ASP A 274 17.91 12.90 -8.34
N GLN A 275 16.84 13.35 -9.02
CA GLN A 275 16.91 14.52 -9.91
C GLN A 275 17.22 15.82 -9.14
N ASP A 276 16.52 16.03 -8.02
CA ASP A 276 16.89 17.03 -7.02
C ASP A 276 16.81 16.38 -5.62
N LYS A 277 17.94 15.82 -5.19
CA LYS A 277 18.07 15.13 -3.89
C LYS A 277 17.74 16.03 -2.71
N LYS A 278 18.05 17.33 -2.80
CA LYS A 278 17.85 18.28 -1.71
C LYS A 278 16.35 18.56 -1.53
N GLN A 279 15.65 18.85 -2.63
CA GLN A 279 14.19 19.02 -2.61
C GLN A 279 13.51 17.72 -2.19
N SER A 280 13.88 16.59 -2.79
CA SER A 280 13.34 15.28 -2.44
C SER A 280 13.48 14.98 -0.95
N LEU A 281 14.63 15.26 -0.35
CA LEU A 281 14.84 15.09 1.09
C LEU A 281 13.90 15.97 1.94
N ILE A 282 13.72 17.24 1.57
CA ILE A 282 12.79 18.14 2.26
C ILE A 282 11.34 17.62 2.16
N TYR A 283 10.94 17.18 0.96
CA TYR A 283 9.60 16.63 0.73
C TYR A 283 9.36 15.36 1.54
N LEU A 284 10.27 14.39 1.48
CA LEU A 284 10.08 13.10 2.16
C LEU A 284 10.03 13.24 3.69
N LYS A 285 10.83 14.14 4.28
CA LYS A 285 10.76 14.46 5.71
C LYS A 285 9.41 15.08 6.08
N SER A 286 8.99 16.11 5.36
CA SER A 286 7.69 16.74 5.56
C SER A 286 6.54 15.74 5.42
N LEU A 287 6.59 14.89 4.39
CA LEU A 287 5.60 13.86 4.15
C LEU A 287 5.53 12.85 5.30
N ARG A 288 6.68 12.33 5.77
CA ARG A 288 6.74 11.43 6.93
C ARG A 288 6.10 12.06 8.16
N ASP A 289 6.47 13.29 8.48
CA ASP A 289 6.02 13.97 9.69
C ASP A 289 4.51 14.26 9.62
N ASN A 290 4.00 14.66 8.44
CA ASN A 290 2.57 14.83 8.18
C ASN A 290 1.78 13.52 8.28
N ILE A 291 2.34 12.40 7.78
CA ILE A 291 1.73 11.07 7.91
C ILE A 291 1.62 10.70 9.39
N LEU A 292 2.71 10.81 10.15
CA LEU A 292 2.73 10.45 11.58
C LEU A 292 1.76 11.30 12.40
N ALA A 293 1.74 12.61 12.17
CA ALA A 293 0.81 13.51 12.81
C ALA A 293 -0.65 13.12 12.52
N ASN A 294 -0.97 12.79 11.26
CA ASN A 294 -2.30 12.37 10.88
C ASN A 294 -2.70 11.00 11.49
N LEU A 295 -1.78 10.03 11.52
CA LEU A 295 -2.01 8.73 12.14
C LEU A 295 -2.38 8.88 13.63
N ALA A 296 -1.66 9.74 14.36
CA ALA A 296 -1.98 10.03 15.75
C ALA A 296 -3.34 10.74 15.89
N ALA A 297 -3.55 11.83 15.15
CA ALA A 297 -4.72 12.70 15.31
C ALA A 297 -6.04 12.03 14.88
N VAL A 298 -6.07 11.40 13.71
CA VAL A 298 -7.30 10.87 13.10
C VAL A 298 -7.55 9.42 13.50
N TYR A 299 -6.50 8.60 13.52
CA TYR A 299 -6.61 7.16 13.72
C TYR A 299 -6.22 6.72 15.14
N GLY A 300 -5.79 7.64 16.01
CA GLY A 300 -5.44 7.35 17.39
C GLY A 300 -4.25 6.38 17.50
N VAL A 301 -3.35 6.39 16.52
CA VAL A 301 -2.15 5.57 16.50
C VAL A 301 -1.16 6.10 17.55
N THR A 302 -0.52 5.18 18.24
CA THR A 302 0.37 5.38 19.40
C THR A 302 1.69 4.65 19.19
N GLN A 303 2.67 4.89 20.06
CA GLN A 303 3.99 4.25 20.00
C GLN A 303 3.94 2.72 20.18
N GLU A 304 2.85 2.19 20.74
CA GLU A 304 2.62 0.74 20.87
C GLU A 304 2.17 0.07 19.57
N ASP A 305 1.66 0.86 18.61
CA ASP A 305 1.21 0.37 17.33
C ASP A 305 2.40 0.14 16.38
N LYS A 306 2.31 -0.91 15.56
CA LYS A 306 3.37 -1.22 14.59
C LYS A 306 3.12 -0.47 13.30
N ILE A 307 4.00 0.47 12.94
CA ILE A 307 3.85 1.33 11.77
C ILE A 307 4.94 1.01 10.73
N LYS A 308 4.54 0.67 9.51
CA LYS A 308 5.44 0.60 8.34
C LYS A 308 5.09 1.70 7.35
N ILE A 309 6.10 2.39 6.84
CA ILE A 309 5.97 3.43 5.82
C ILE A 309 7.01 3.17 4.72
N TYR A 310 6.56 2.82 3.52
CA TYR A 310 7.44 2.34 2.45
C TYR A 310 6.93 2.70 1.05
N LEU A 311 7.82 2.59 0.06
CA LEU A 311 7.54 2.75 -1.35
C LEU A 311 7.86 1.46 -2.09
N HIS A 312 7.23 1.23 -3.24
CA HIS A 312 7.51 0.06 -4.08
C HIS A 312 8.49 0.37 -5.20
N MET A 313 9.26 -0.61 -5.63
CA MET A 313 9.90 -0.58 -6.96
C MET A 313 9.96 -2.00 -7.51
N PRO A 314 9.61 -2.27 -8.78
CA PRO A 314 9.02 -1.37 -9.78
C PRO A 314 7.53 -1.06 -9.53
N TYR A 315 7.00 -0.03 -10.19
CA TYR A 315 5.58 0.36 -10.16
C TYR A 315 4.76 -0.28 -11.27
N LEU A 316 3.46 -0.41 -11.02
CA LEU A 316 2.48 -0.67 -12.08
C LEU A 316 2.14 0.59 -12.86
N GLU A 317 1.98 0.48 -14.19
CA GLU A 317 1.60 1.58 -15.08
C GLU A 317 0.35 2.31 -14.55
N ALA A 318 -0.64 1.53 -14.11
CA ALA A 318 -1.89 2.03 -13.53
C ALA A 318 -1.69 2.83 -12.23
N THR A 319 -0.55 2.68 -11.57
CA THR A 319 -0.18 3.32 -10.30
C THR A 319 1.09 4.18 -10.39
N THR A 320 1.68 4.36 -11.57
CA THR A 320 2.87 5.20 -11.78
C THR A 320 2.63 6.63 -11.31
N THR A 321 3.23 6.98 -10.19
CA THR A 321 3.30 8.26 -9.51
C THR A 321 3.93 7.90 -8.17
N LEU A 322 4.82 8.74 -7.64
CA LEU A 322 5.41 8.50 -6.33
C LEU A 322 4.29 8.38 -5.28
N HIS A 323 4.24 7.23 -4.62
CA HIS A 323 3.21 6.93 -3.63
C HIS A 323 3.80 6.15 -2.47
N VAL A 324 3.39 6.50 -1.25
CA VAL A 324 3.89 5.88 -0.03
C VAL A 324 2.80 5.01 0.56
N HIS A 325 3.09 3.73 0.76
CA HIS A 325 2.25 2.79 1.49
C HIS A 325 2.47 2.95 2.98
N ILE A 326 1.37 3.00 3.72
CA ILE A 326 1.36 3.04 5.18
C ILE A 326 0.55 1.85 5.68
N ARG A 327 1.13 1.12 6.64
CA ARG A 327 0.52 -0.04 7.28
C ARG A 327 0.61 0.15 8.79
N VAL A 328 -0.50 0.00 9.49
CA VAL A 328 -0.57 0.04 10.96
C VAL A 328 -1.20 -1.25 11.46
N ASN A 329 -0.51 -1.96 12.34
CA ASN A 329 -0.94 -3.25 12.89
C ASN A 329 -1.37 -4.27 11.81
N GLN A 330 -0.68 -4.26 10.67
CA GLN A 330 -0.96 -5.15 9.54
C GLN A 330 0.31 -5.92 9.16
N ALA A 331 0.17 -7.22 8.93
CA ALA A 331 1.26 -8.04 8.37
C ALA A 331 1.44 -7.75 6.89
N ASP A 332 2.67 -7.93 6.40
CA ASP A 332 2.97 -7.91 4.97
C ASP A 332 3.46 -9.28 4.53
N HIS A 333 3.29 -9.60 3.25
CA HIS A 333 3.80 -10.84 2.68
C HIS A 333 5.27 -10.63 2.26
N GLY A 334 6.09 -11.69 2.27
CA GLY A 334 7.51 -11.59 1.88
C GLY A 334 7.74 -11.01 0.48
N LEU A 335 6.88 -11.33 -0.48
CA LEU A 335 6.87 -10.68 -1.82
C LEU A 335 6.52 -9.19 -1.82
N GLU A 336 5.75 -8.69 -0.85
CA GLU A 336 5.51 -7.25 -0.71
C GLU A 336 6.78 -6.58 -0.17
N ASP A 337 7.39 -7.16 0.87
CA ASP A 337 8.66 -6.68 1.44
C ASP A 337 9.80 -6.70 0.41
N ALA A 338 9.86 -7.71 -0.47
CA ALA A 338 10.93 -7.90 -1.44
C ALA A 338 11.06 -6.77 -2.48
N LYS A 339 10.00 -6.00 -2.69
CA LYS A 339 9.95 -4.83 -3.58
C LYS A 339 9.75 -3.52 -2.82
N SER A 340 9.81 -3.56 -1.49
CA SER A 340 9.56 -2.40 -0.63
C SER A 340 10.85 -1.73 -0.18
N PHE A 341 10.84 -0.40 -0.19
CA PHE A 341 11.94 0.45 0.25
C PHE A 341 11.42 1.38 1.35
N GLY A 342 12.05 1.36 2.51
CA GLY A 342 11.55 2.10 3.66
C GLY A 342 11.68 3.61 3.47
N LEU A 343 10.67 4.39 3.88
CA LEU A 343 10.75 5.85 3.77
C LEU A 343 11.94 6.41 4.55
N ASN A 344 12.19 5.91 5.77
CA ASN A 344 13.36 6.31 6.55
C ASN A 344 14.68 5.85 5.90
N GLU A 345 14.72 4.66 5.28
CA GLU A 345 15.90 4.16 4.57
C GLU A 345 16.28 5.10 3.40
N ILE A 346 15.28 5.55 2.64
CA ILE A 346 15.44 6.51 1.55
C ILE A 346 15.89 7.87 2.08
N ILE A 347 15.25 8.38 3.14
CA ILE A 347 15.62 9.65 3.78
C ILE A 347 17.08 9.59 4.24
N THR A 348 17.47 8.56 4.99
CA THR A 348 18.85 8.39 5.48
C THR A 348 19.85 8.26 4.34
N THR A 349 19.50 7.57 3.26
CA THR A 349 20.33 7.48 2.06
C THR A 349 20.60 8.87 1.49
N LEU A 350 19.57 9.70 1.33
CA LEU A 350 19.70 11.07 0.82
C LEU A 350 20.43 12.00 1.80
N GLU A 351 20.18 11.88 3.10
CA GLU A 351 20.87 12.65 4.16
C GLU A 351 22.39 12.43 4.13
N ASN A 352 22.81 11.19 3.87
CA ASN A 352 24.21 10.81 3.77
C ASN A 352 24.85 11.17 2.42
N GLY A 353 24.12 11.86 1.53
CA GLY A 353 24.58 12.22 0.18
C GLY A 353 24.56 11.08 -0.83
N GLY A 354 23.93 9.95 -0.50
CA GLY A 354 23.77 8.78 -1.37
C GLY A 354 22.80 9.01 -2.53
N SER A 355 22.51 7.95 -3.28
CA SER A 355 21.54 7.93 -4.39
C SER A 355 20.49 6.86 -4.13
N VAL A 356 19.23 7.20 -4.39
CA VAL A 356 18.11 6.25 -4.34
C VAL A 356 18.26 5.18 -5.43
N THR A 357 18.73 5.57 -6.61
CA THR A 357 19.08 4.65 -7.70
C THR A 357 20.13 3.65 -7.25
N ASP A 358 21.25 4.09 -6.68
CA ASP A 358 22.29 3.18 -6.19
C ASP A 358 21.76 2.25 -5.08
N MET A 359 20.94 2.77 -4.17
CA MET A 359 20.27 1.98 -3.14
C MET A 359 19.42 0.85 -3.75
N ILE A 360 18.58 1.17 -4.76
CA ILE A 360 17.76 0.18 -5.46
C ILE A 360 18.63 -0.85 -6.19
N LEU A 361 19.64 -0.40 -6.94
CA LEU A 361 20.52 -1.29 -7.70
C LEU A 361 21.33 -2.21 -6.77
N SER A 362 21.76 -1.71 -5.61
CA SER A 362 22.49 -2.49 -4.61
C SER A 362 21.66 -3.63 -3.99
N ARG A 363 20.32 -3.53 -4.03
CA ARG A 363 19.42 -4.61 -3.57
C ARG A 363 19.51 -5.85 -4.47
N GLY A 364 19.90 -5.68 -5.73
CA GLY A 364 19.97 -6.75 -6.73
C GLY A 364 18.60 -7.14 -7.26
N THR A 365 18.30 -8.44 -7.32
CA THR A 365 17.04 -8.94 -7.87
C THR A 365 15.85 -8.55 -6.98
N ILE A 366 14.88 -7.88 -7.57
CA ILE A 366 13.60 -7.54 -6.94
C ILE A 366 12.57 -8.61 -7.31
N TYR A 367 11.83 -9.10 -6.30
CA TYR A 367 10.76 -10.07 -6.53
C TYR A 367 9.40 -9.39 -6.37
N CYS A 368 8.52 -9.54 -7.36
CA CYS A 368 7.17 -9.00 -7.33
C CYS A 368 6.15 -10.04 -7.79
N SER A 369 4.89 -9.85 -7.39
CA SER A 369 3.79 -10.72 -7.85
C SER A 369 3.45 -10.50 -9.32
N GLU A 370 3.67 -9.28 -9.83
CA GLU A 370 3.33 -8.85 -11.18
C GLU A 370 4.38 -7.84 -11.65
N TYR A 371 4.86 -7.97 -12.89
CA TYR A 371 5.69 -6.94 -13.56
C TYR A 371 4.89 -6.30 -14.70
N PRO A 372 4.71 -4.97 -14.69
CA PRO A 372 3.62 -4.36 -15.48
C PRO A 372 4.03 -3.27 -16.47
N ILE A 373 5.28 -2.79 -16.50
CA ILE A 373 5.66 -1.65 -17.34
C ILE A 373 6.63 -2.06 -18.43
N GLY A 374 6.20 -1.89 -19.68
CA GLY A 374 7.00 -2.09 -20.88
C GLY A 374 7.52 -3.51 -21.06
N GLU A 375 7.15 -4.16 -22.16
CA GLU A 375 7.90 -5.35 -22.57
C GLU A 375 9.26 -4.89 -23.12
N ASN A 376 10.34 -5.53 -22.67
CA ASN A 376 11.69 -5.35 -23.23
C ASN A 376 12.31 -3.96 -23.02
N ILE A 377 12.21 -3.39 -21.81
CA ILE A 377 12.98 -2.19 -21.45
C ILE A 377 14.48 -2.55 -21.39
N GLU A 378 15.30 -1.85 -22.17
CA GLU A 378 16.74 -2.09 -22.22
C GLU A 378 17.37 -1.97 -20.81
N GLY A 379 18.24 -2.91 -20.45
CA GLY A 379 18.86 -2.96 -19.13
C GLY A 379 17.97 -3.46 -18.00
N VAL A 380 16.73 -3.88 -18.30
CA VAL A 380 15.82 -4.56 -17.36
C VAL A 380 15.60 -6.01 -17.80
N CYS A 381 15.88 -6.95 -16.91
CA CYS A 381 15.67 -8.37 -17.15
C CYS A 381 14.55 -8.88 -16.25
N VAL A 382 13.45 -9.32 -16.87
CA VAL A 382 12.24 -9.81 -16.21
C VAL A 382 12.12 -11.30 -16.46
N LYS A 383 12.03 -12.10 -15.40
CA LYS A 383 11.88 -13.56 -15.48
C LYS A 383 10.79 -14.05 -14.55
N THR A 384 9.99 -15.00 -15.01
CA THR A 384 9.11 -15.77 -14.12
C THR A 384 9.95 -16.84 -13.43
N VAL A 385 9.85 -16.93 -12.10
CA VAL A 385 10.62 -17.85 -11.26
C VAL A 385 9.73 -18.50 -10.20
N PRO A 386 10.14 -19.62 -9.56
CA PRO A 386 9.44 -20.13 -8.39
C PRO A 386 9.38 -19.09 -7.28
N ASN A 387 8.22 -18.98 -6.64
CA ASN A 387 8.04 -18.06 -5.53
C ASN A 387 8.64 -18.64 -4.25
N ILE A 388 9.89 -18.28 -3.98
CA ILE A 388 10.60 -18.72 -2.77
C ILE A 388 10.17 -17.97 -1.50
N GLN A 389 9.37 -16.91 -1.64
CA GLN A 389 8.91 -16.03 -0.57
C GLN A 389 7.54 -16.43 -0.01
N ARG A 390 7.06 -17.64 -0.34
CA ARG A 390 5.79 -18.18 0.14
C ARG A 390 5.84 -18.44 1.64
N ASP A 391 4.75 -18.12 2.32
CA ASP A 391 4.55 -18.50 3.71
C ASP A 391 3.80 -19.84 3.78
N TRP A 392 4.57 -20.90 4.04
CA TRP A 392 4.04 -22.26 4.08
C TRP A 392 3.06 -22.51 5.23
N LYS A 393 3.31 -21.93 6.41
CA LYS A 393 2.37 -22.04 7.54
C LYS A 393 1.05 -21.43 7.15
N ASP A 394 1.12 -20.29 6.47
CA ASP A 394 -0.05 -19.58 5.98
C ASP A 394 -0.83 -20.35 4.90
N ILE A 395 -0.12 -20.93 3.93
CA ILE A 395 -0.74 -21.75 2.89
C ILE A 395 -1.50 -22.92 3.51
N PHE A 396 -0.88 -23.68 4.42
CA PHE A 396 -1.52 -24.84 5.01
C PHE A 396 -2.71 -24.44 5.89
N THR A 397 -2.60 -23.32 6.62
CA THR A 397 -3.71 -22.76 7.41
C THR A 397 -4.86 -22.32 6.51
N LEU A 398 -4.57 -21.64 5.39
CA LEU A 398 -5.56 -21.22 4.40
C LEU A 398 -6.33 -22.43 3.82
N LEU A 399 -5.61 -23.52 3.57
CA LEU A 399 -6.16 -24.78 3.09
C LEU A 399 -6.77 -25.66 4.21
N LYS A 400 -6.87 -25.14 5.44
CA LYS A 400 -7.49 -25.78 6.61
C LYS A 400 -6.86 -27.14 6.96
N ALA A 401 -5.55 -27.29 6.76
CA ALA A 401 -4.81 -28.42 7.31
C ALA A 401 -4.88 -28.39 8.85
N ASP A 402 -4.94 -29.56 9.48
CA ASP A 402 -4.89 -29.65 10.94
C ASP A 402 -3.48 -29.36 11.48
N GLN A 403 -3.38 -29.06 12.78
CA GLN A 403 -2.13 -28.63 13.41
C GLN A 403 -1.01 -29.68 13.32
N LEU A 404 -1.36 -30.98 13.36
CA LEU A 404 -0.36 -32.05 13.28
C LEU A 404 0.22 -32.11 11.87
N THR A 405 -0.63 -32.06 10.84
CA THR A 405 -0.22 -32.01 9.43
C THR A 405 0.61 -30.76 9.12
N ILE A 406 0.22 -29.59 9.64
CA ILE A 406 1.00 -28.34 9.50
C ILE A 406 2.41 -28.51 10.06
N ASN A 407 2.52 -29.00 11.31
CA ASN A 407 3.83 -29.17 11.97
C ASN A 407 4.72 -30.16 11.21
N TYR A 408 4.15 -31.28 10.76
CA TYR A 408 4.85 -32.27 9.95
C TYR A 408 5.38 -31.67 8.64
N LEU A 409 4.54 -30.98 7.87
CA LEU A 409 4.96 -30.40 6.58
C LEU A 409 5.99 -29.29 6.76
N LEU A 410 5.88 -28.45 7.80
CA LEU A 410 6.89 -27.44 8.11
C LEU A 410 8.23 -28.06 8.48
N GLN A 411 8.24 -29.20 9.17
CA GLN A 411 9.45 -29.97 9.44
C GLN A 411 10.01 -30.61 8.16
N ALA A 412 9.16 -31.19 7.32
CA ALA A 412 9.55 -31.80 6.05
C ALA A 412 10.19 -30.78 5.10
N LEU A 413 9.68 -29.54 5.07
CA LEU A 413 10.21 -28.43 4.28
C LEU A 413 11.64 -27.99 4.68
N GLN A 414 12.18 -28.47 5.81
CA GLN A 414 13.61 -28.29 6.14
C GLN A 414 14.51 -29.16 5.25
N GLN A 415 13.95 -30.17 4.58
CA GLN A 415 14.65 -30.98 3.59
C GLN A 415 14.59 -30.27 2.23
N ASN A 416 15.76 -29.97 1.66
CA ASN A 416 15.86 -29.29 0.36
C ASN A 416 15.08 -30.01 -0.75
N GLU A 417 15.07 -31.34 -0.72
CA GLU A 417 14.37 -32.16 -1.72
C GLU A 417 12.84 -31.94 -1.72
N VAL A 418 12.25 -31.86 -0.52
CA VAL A 418 10.83 -31.56 -0.31
C VAL A 418 10.55 -30.11 -0.65
N LYS A 419 11.36 -29.18 -0.13
CA LYS A 419 11.21 -27.74 -0.33
C LYS A 419 11.20 -27.37 -1.81
N ASN A 420 12.19 -27.85 -2.56
CA ASN A 420 12.34 -27.53 -3.99
C ASN A 420 11.13 -28.02 -4.80
N ARG A 421 10.55 -29.18 -4.45
CA ARG A 421 9.36 -29.71 -5.13
C ARG A 421 8.10 -28.97 -4.73
N MET A 422 7.90 -28.75 -3.43
CA MET A 422 6.75 -28.03 -2.90
C MET A 422 6.62 -26.64 -3.53
N GLN A 423 7.73 -25.92 -3.72
CA GLN A 423 7.75 -24.60 -4.37
C GLN A 423 7.16 -24.59 -5.79
N LEU A 424 7.15 -25.73 -6.47
CA LEU A 424 6.63 -25.86 -7.84
C LEU A 424 5.12 -26.13 -7.91
N LEU A 425 4.46 -26.30 -6.76
CA LEU A 425 3.02 -26.60 -6.68
C LEU A 425 2.20 -25.32 -6.50
N ASP A 426 1.07 -25.21 -7.20
CA ASP A 426 0.05 -24.21 -6.90
C ASP A 426 -0.86 -24.62 -5.72
N LEU A 427 -1.80 -23.75 -5.35
CA LEU A 427 -2.68 -23.98 -4.21
C LEU A 427 -3.59 -25.20 -4.41
N ASP A 428 -4.11 -25.41 -5.60
CA ASP A 428 -4.98 -26.56 -5.92
C ASP A 428 -4.21 -27.87 -5.84
N GLN A 429 -2.95 -27.88 -6.28
CA GLN A 429 -2.06 -29.02 -6.15
C GLN A 429 -1.71 -29.29 -4.69
N ILE A 430 -1.41 -28.26 -3.89
CA ILE A 430 -1.17 -28.43 -2.46
C ILE A 430 -2.42 -28.95 -1.74
N GLU A 431 -3.61 -28.50 -2.11
CA GLU A 431 -4.86 -29.04 -1.56
C GLU A 431 -5.01 -30.54 -1.87
N LYS A 432 -4.66 -30.98 -3.09
CA LYS A 432 -4.61 -32.41 -3.44
C LYS A 432 -3.59 -33.17 -2.60
N LEU A 433 -2.40 -32.61 -2.39
CA LEU A 433 -1.37 -33.21 -1.53
C LEU A 433 -1.90 -33.39 -0.11
N LEU A 434 -2.55 -32.37 0.46
CA LEU A 434 -3.13 -32.44 1.80
C LEU A 434 -4.20 -33.53 1.92
N LYS A 435 -5.01 -33.74 0.87
CA LYS A 435 -5.97 -34.86 0.81
C LYS A 435 -5.26 -36.21 0.82
N ILE A 436 -4.22 -36.39 0.02
CA ILE A 436 -3.42 -37.63 -0.04
C ILE A 436 -2.78 -37.93 1.33
N ILE A 437 -2.25 -36.91 2.02
CA ILE A 437 -1.60 -37.07 3.32
C ILE A 437 -2.63 -37.30 4.45
N GLY A 438 -3.85 -36.79 4.30
CA GLY A 438 -4.93 -36.92 5.29
C GLY A 438 -5.79 -38.18 5.16
N GLU A 439 -5.59 -38.99 4.11
CA GLU A 439 -6.30 -40.27 3.92
C GLU A 439 -5.81 -41.40 4.85
N PRO A 440 -4.50 -41.56 5.11
CA PRO A 440 -4.00 -42.59 6.02
C PRO A 440 -4.15 -42.21 7.50
N ASP A 441 -4.19 -43.22 8.38
CA ASP A 441 -4.18 -43.03 9.84
C ASP A 441 -2.83 -42.52 10.37
N GLU A 442 -1.75 -42.67 9.59
CA GLU A 442 -0.38 -42.28 9.94
C GLU A 442 0.22 -41.36 8.86
N LEU A 443 0.94 -40.33 9.28
CA LEU A 443 1.63 -39.41 8.37
C LEU A 443 2.76 -40.13 7.63
N PRO A 444 2.96 -39.88 6.32
CA PRO A 444 3.98 -40.56 5.54
C PRO A 444 5.39 -40.25 6.04
N SER A 445 6.31 -41.19 5.84
CA SER A 445 7.74 -40.91 5.97
C SER A 445 8.18 -39.81 4.98
N ILE A 446 9.33 -39.19 5.23
CA ILE A 446 9.87 -38.17 4.30
C ILE A 446 10.14 -38.75 2.91
N GLU A 447 10.58 -40.01 2.83
CA GLU A 447 10.81 -40.70 1.55
C GLU A 447 9.51 -40.94 0.78
N GLU A 448 8.45 -41.38 1.48
CA GLU A 448 7.12 -41.52 0.88
C GLU A 448 6.56 -40.18 0.43
N LEU A 449 6.72 -39.12 1.22
CA LEU A 449 6.30 -37.76 0.83
C LEU A 449 7.02 -37.31 -0.46
N ILE A 450 8.33 -37.55 -0.57
CA ILE A 450 9.10 -37.26 -1.78
C ILE A 450 8.55 -38.06 -2.97
N ASN A 451 8.22 -39.34 -2.79
CA ASN A 451 7.65 -40.18 -3.84
C ASN A 451 6.26 -39.71 -4.28
N ILE A 452 5.42 -39.26 -3.34
CA ILE A 452 4.13 -38.63 -3.65
C ILE A 452 4.36 -37.36 -4.48
N LEU A 453 5.25 -36.47 -4.05
CA LEU A 453 5.56 -35.22 -4.75
C LEU A 453 6.10 -35.46 -6.17
N LYS A 454 6.89 -36.52 -6.40
CA LYS A 454 7.39 -36.90 -7.73
C LYS A 454 6.27 -37.32 -8.70
N GLN A 455 5.15 -37.81 -8.19
CA GLN A 455 3.99 -38.23 -8.99
C GLN A 455 3.02 -37.08 -9.29
N MET A 456 3.17 -35.94 -8.61
CA MET A 456 2.34 -34.76 -8.86
C MET A 456 2.74 -34.05 -10.15
N GLU A 457 1.80 -33.28 -10.72
CA GLU A 457 2.10 -32.43 -11.87
C GLU A 457 2.74 -31.11 -11.41
N VAL A 458 3.76 -30.63 -12.12
CA VAL A 458 4.37 -29.30 -11.92
C VAL A 458 3.33 -28.23 -12.29
N ASN A 459 3.33 -27.07 -11.63
CA ASN A 459 2.57 -25.93 -12.10
C ASN A 459 2.85 -25.65 -13.60
N ALA A 460 1.79 -25.40 -14.39
CA ALA A 460 1.90 -25.33 -15.85
C ALA A 460 2.86 -24.24 -16.35
N ASP A 461 2.97 -23.11 -15.65
CA ASP A 461 3.86 -22.02 -16.06
C ASP A 461 5.32 -22.34 -15.76
N LEU A 462 5.61 -22.97 -14.62
CA LEU A 462 6.95 -23.48 -14.31
C LEU A 462 7.36 -24.60 -15.25
N LYS A 463 6.42 -25.48 -15.63
CA LYS A 463 6.65 -26.55 -16.61
C LYS A 463 7.05 -26.00 -17.98
N LYS A 464 6.40 -24.92 -18.45
CA LYS A 464 6.77 -24.22 -19.70
C LYS A 464 8.20 -23.66 -19.66
N LEU A 465 8.68 -23.32 -18.47
CA LEU A 465 10.04 -22.81 -18.21
C LEU A 465 11.05 -23.93 -17.97
N GLY A 466 10.69 -25.20 -18.15
CA GLY A 466 11.62 -26.33 -18.01
C GLY A 466 11.82 -26.83 -16.58
N TRP A 467 10.99 -26.44 -15.61
CA TRP A 467 11.06 -26.97 -14.25
C TRP A 467 10.46 -28.38 -14.15
N SER A 468 11.14 -29.26 -13.39
CA SER A 468 10.69 -30.63 -13.13
C SER A 468 10.55 -30.90 -11.64
N LEU A 469 9.43 -31.52 -11.25
CA LEU A 469 9.23 -32.09 -9.91
C LEU A 469 10.08 -33.35 -9.71
N GLU A 470 10.52 -34.03 -10.77
CA GLU A 470 11.38 -35.21 -10.64
C GLU A 470 12.76 -34.84 -10.09
N THR A 471 13.31 -33.70 -10.54
CA THR A 471 14.64 -33.21 -10.14
C THR A 471 14.58 -32.09 -9.10
N GLY A 472 13.44 -31.39 -9.00
CA GLY A 472 13.31 -30.16 -8.20
C GLY A 472 14.07 -28.98 -8.79
N THR A 473 14.41 -29.03 -10.08
CA THR A 473 15.26 -28.04 -10.76
C THR A 473 14.76 -27.74 -12.17
N CYS A 474 15.28 -26.66 -12.77
CA CYS A 474 15.07 -26.32 -14.18
C CYS A 474 16.11 -27.01 -15.07
N THR A 475 15.70 -27.52 -16.23
CA THR A 475 16.58 -28.16 -17.22
C THR A 475 17.30 -27.18 -18.15
N GLU A 476 16.97 -25.89 -18.13
CA GLU A 476 17.68 -24.89 -18.94
C GLU A 476 19.07 -24.63 -18.37
N HIS A 477 20.11 -25.08 -19.08
CA HIS A 477 21.48 -24.60 -18.93
C HIS A 477 21.48 -23.08 -19.07
N GLU A 478 21.98 -22.37 -18.06
CA GLU A 478 22.32 -20.96 -18.20
C GLU A 478 23.16 -20.76 -19.47
N PRO A 479 22.80 -19.85 -20.40
CA PRO A 479 23.81 -19.35 -21.31
C PRO A 479 24.87 -18.65 -20.44
N PRO A 480 26.17 -18.88 -20.68
CA PRO A 480 27.21 -18.40 -19.80
C PRO A 480 27.13 -16.88 -19.70
N ILE A 481 26.80 -16.38 -18.52
CA ILE A 481 27.04 -14.99 -18.13
C ILE A 481 28.55 -14.88 -17.96
N ASN A 482 29.27 -14.58 -19.05
CA ASN A 482 30.53 -13.81 -19.12
C ASN A 482 31.38 -14.20 -20.34
N SER A 483 31.26 -13.43 -21.42
CA SER A 483 32.42 -13.08 -22.25
C SER A 483 32.24 -11.71 -22.94
N LEU A 484 31.97 -10.66 -22.16
CA LEU A 484 32.42 -9.32 -22.52
C LEU A 484 33.76 -9.10 -21.82
N ARG A 485 34.80 -9.75 -22.35
CA ARG A 485 36.18 -9.32 -22.14
C ARG A 485 36.50 -8.30 -23.22
N ALA A 486 36.83 -7.09 -22.76
CA ALA A 486 37.74 -6.11 -23.35
C ALA A 486 37.72 -5.93 -24.87
N LEU A 487 37.25 -4.75 -25.32
CA LEU A 487 37.97 -3.88 -26.24
C LEU A 487 37.61 -2.42 -25.93
#